data_AF-A0A382ZZG2-F1
#
_entry.id   AF-A0A382ZZG2-F1
#
_cell.length_a   1.000
_cell.length_b   1.000
_cell.length_c   1.000
_cell.angle_alpha   90.00
_cell.angle_beta   90.00
_cell.angle_gamma   90.00
#
_symmetry.space_group_name_H-M   'P 1'
#
loop_
_entity.id
_entity.type
_entity.pdbx_description
1 polymer ?
#
loop_
_entity_poly.entity_id
_entity_poly.type
_entity_poly.pdbx_seq_one_letter_code
_entity_poly.pdbx_strand_id
1 'polypeptide(L)' 'MKIKSVELIHLDVPFTTHTNQHMKYWLPHWRIIQLCKITLSDGTVGWGETIPN' A
#
# COMPACT_ATOMS: atom_id res chain seq x y z
N MET A 1 6.47 -11.13 21.44
CA MET A 1 6.58 -9.73 20.97
C MET A 1 5.20 -9.09 20.94
N LYS A 2 5.07 -7.81 21.29
CA LYS A 2 3.78 -7.07 21.26
C LYS A 2 3.80 -5.99 20.19
N ILE A 3 2.64 -5.71 19.59
CA ILE A 3 2.45 -4.58 18.69
C ILE A 3 2.45 -3.28 19.52
N LYS A 4 3.26 -2.31 19.10
CA LYS A 4 3.38 -0.98 19.72
C LYS A 4 2.54 0.06 18.98
N SER A 5 2.53 0.03 17.64
CA SER A 5 1.72 0.94 16.83
C SER A 5 1.31 0.30 15.50
N VAL A 6 0.20 0.81 14.96
CA VAL A 6 -0.32 0.49 13.63
C VAL A 6 -0.63 1.80 12.92
N GLU A 7 -0.13 1.95 11.69
CA GLU A 7 -0.36 3.12 10.84
C GLU A 7 -0.95 2.64 9.50
N LEU A 8 -2.04 3.27 9.04
CA LEU A 8 -2.65 3.03 7.74
C LEU A 8 -2.41 4.23 6.83
N ILE A 9 -1.80 4.00 5.67
CA ILE A 9 -1.35 5.05 4.75
C ILE A 9 -1.97 4.78 3.38
N HIS A 10 -2.70 5.74 2.83
CA HIS A 10 -3.17 5.68 1.45
C HIS A 10 -2.14 6.32 0.52
N LEU A 11 -1.75 5.60 -0.53
CA LEU A 11 -0.83 6.08 -1.55
C LEU A 11 -1.49 5.99 -2.93
N ASP A 12 -1.30 7.02 -3.74
CA ASP A 12 -1.53 6.97 -5.19
C ASP A 12 -0.17 6.70 -5.87
N VAL A 13 0.01 5.48 -6.34
CA VAL A 13 1.23 5.02 -7.03
C VAL A 13 0.95 4.94 -8.53
N PRO A 14 1.41 5.91 -9.34
CA PRO A 14 1.09 5.95 -10.76
C PRO A 14 1.65 4.75 -11.51
N PHE A 15 0.91 4.29 -12.53
CA PHE A 15 1.36 3.23 -13.41
C PHE A 15 2.61 3.63 -14.20
N THR A 16 3.49 2.65 -14.45
CA THR A 16 4.60 2.83 -15.40
C THR A 16 4.06 3.09 -16.82
N THR A 17 4.88 3.67 -17.70
CA THR A 17 4.48 4.04 -19.06
C THR A 17 3.79 2.91 -19.82
N HIS A 18 4.33 1.68 -19.74
CA HIS A 18 3.75 0.52 -20.42
C HIS A 18 2.40 0.13 -19.82
N THR A 19 2.35 -0.06 -18.50
CA THR A 19 1.13 -0.46 -17.79
C THR A 19 0.00 0.58 -17.96
N ASN A 20 0.37 1.86 -18.03
CA ASN A 20 -0.55 2.98 -18.21
C ASN A 20 -1.21 3.02 -19.61
N GLN A 21 -0.70 2.29 -20.60
CA GLN A 21 -1.34 2.21 -21.93
C GLN A 21 -2.70 1.50 -21.87
N HIS A 22 -2.83 0.53 -20.95
CA HIS A 22 -4.01 -0.32 -20.83
C HIS A 22 -4.71 -0.14 -19.48
N MET A 23 -3.98 -0.28 -18.37
CA MET A 23 -4.56 -0.43 -17.03
C MET A 23 -5.25 0.83 -16.51
N LYS A 24 -4.92 2.02 -17.03
CA LYS A 24 -5.62 3.27 -16.65
C LYS A 24 -7.11 3.28 -17.00
N TYR A 25 -7.53 2.48 -17.97
CA TYR A 25 -8.93 2.39 -18.38
C TYR A 25 -9.66 1.25 -17.66
N TRP A 26 -8.98 0.10 -17.53
CA TRP A 26 -9.59 -1.12 -16.99
C TRP A 26 -9.55 -1.20 -15.47
N LEU A 27 -8.49 -0.70 -14.84
CA LEU A 27 -8.23 -0.82 -13.41
C LEU A 27 -7.67 0.50 -12.84
N PRO A 28 -8.35 1.64 -13.04
CA PRO A 28 -7.83 2.96 -12.63
C PRO A 28 -7.56 3.09 -11.13
N HIS A 29 -8.28 2.31 -10.31
CA HIS A 29 -8.18 2.31 -8.85
C HIS A 29 -7.02 1.46 -8.32
N TRP A 30 -6.43 0.58 -9.12
CA TRP A 30 -5.29 -0.24 -8.70
C TRP A 30 -4.00 0.55 -8.45
N ARG A 31 -3.98 1.83 -8.83
CA ARG A 31 -2.93 2.77 -8.45
C ARG A 31 -3.03 3.18 -6.98
N ILE A 32 -4.24 3.15 -6.42
CA ILE A 32 -4.51 3.59 -5.05
C ILE A 32 -4.30 2.35 -4.19
N ILE A 33 -3.29 2.37 -3.32
CA ILE A 33 -3.00 1.27 -2.40
C ILE A 33 -3.11 1.78 -0.97
N GLN A 34 -3.39 0.86 -0.04
CA GLN A 34 -3.28 1.11 1.39
C GLN A 34 -2.11 0.30 1.94
N LEU A 35 -1.15 0.98 2.55
CA LEU A 35 -0.10 0.36 3.34
C LEU A 35 -0.53 0.26 4.80
N CYS A 36 -0.19 -0.87 5.43
CA CYS A 36 -0.25 -1.08 6.86
C CYS A 36 1.17 -1.21 7.39
N LYS A 37 1.58 -0.29 8.26
CA LYS A 37 2.87 -0.34 8.95
C LYS A 37 2.66 -0.71 10.41
N ILE A 38 3.33 -1.76 10.85
CA ILE A 38 3.28 -2.25 12.23
C ILE A 38 4.64 -2.06 12.86
N THR A 39 4.69 -1.38 14.01
CA THR A 39 5.91 -1.30 14.83
C THR A 39 5.74 -2.18 16.06
N LEU A 40 6.70 -3.06 16.33
CA LEU A 40 6.73 -3.92 17.51
C LEU A 40 7.44 -3.24 18.69
N SER A 41 7.26 -3.79 19.89
CA SER A 41 7.83 -3.25 21.13
C SER A 41 9.37 -3.23 21.15
N ASP A 42 10.02 -4.09 20.38
CA ASP A 42 11.49 -4.18 20.24
C ASP A 42 12.05 -3.23 19.15
N GLY A 43 11.18 -2.48 18.46
CA GLY A 43 11.55 -1.58 17.37
C GLY A 43 11.50 -2.21 15.98
N THR A 44 11.22 -3.52 15.85
CA THR A 44 11.02 -4.15 14.55
C THR A 44 9.82 -3.52 13.82
N VAL A 45 10.00 -3.23 12.52
CA VAL A 45 8.95 -2.65 11.66
C VAL A 45 8.57 -3.64 10.57
N GLY A 46 7.28 -3.96 10.48
CA GLY A 46 6.68 -4.75 9.41
C GLY A 46 5.78 -3.90 8.52
N TRP A 47 5.67 -4.29 7.24
CA TRP A 47 4.83 -3.63 6.25
C TRP A 47 3.94 -4.66 5.56
N GLY A 48 2.69 -4.30 5.31
CA GLY A 48 1.77 -5.01 4.44
C GLY A 48 1.09 -4.04 3.48
N GLU A 49 0.67 -4.52 2.31
CA GLU A 49 -0.09 -3.73 1.35
C GLU A 49 -1.40 -4.42 0.99
N THR A 50 -2.39 -3.61 0.62
CA THR A 50 -3.63 -4.07 0.00
C THR A 50 -4.13 -3.04 -1.00
N ILE A 51 -4.92 -3.50 -1.97
CA ILE A 51 -5.68 -2.62 -2.85
C ILE A 51 -7.07 -2.47 -2.22
N PRO A 52 -7.51 -1.25 -1.88
CA PRO A 52 -8.86 -1.02 -1.39
C PRO A 52 -9.86 -1.45 -2.48
N ASN A 53 -10.77 -2.34 -2.11
CA ASN A 53 -11.82 -2.86 -3.00
C ASN A 53 -12.90 -1.80 -3.26
#